data_AF-A0A2V6ZJV6-F1
#
_entry.id   AF-A0A2V6ZJV6-F1
#
_cell.length_a   1.000
_cell.length_b   1.000
_cell.length_c   1.000
_cell.angle_alpha   90.00
_cell.angle_beta   90.00
_cell.angle_gamma   90.00
#
_symmetry.space_group_name_H-M   'P 1'
#
loop_
_entity.id
_entity.type
_entity.pdbx_description
1 polymer ?
#
loop_
_entity_poly.entity_id
_entity_poly.type
_entity_poly.pdbx_seq_one_letter_code
_entity_poly.pdbx_strand_id
1 'polypeptide(L)' 'MIHPMPLSAALLGAIAISCLLVVTAVAATARAALKDARGVRVGEASLQDTPDGVKVSATLRATAW' A
#
# COMPACT_ATOMS: atom_id res chain seq x y z
N MET A 1 -34.78 -38.93 -5.86
CA MET A 1 -33.50 -38.99 -5.10
C MET A 1 -32.50 -38.09 -5.79
N ILE A 2 -32.19 -36.93 -5.21
CA ILE A 2 -31.16 -36.02 -5.70
C ILE A 2 -29.99 -36.18 -4.72
N HIS A 3 -28.84 -36.66 -5.19
CA HIS A 3 -27.63 -36.76 -4.38
C HIS A 3 -27.03 -35.35 -4.21
N PRO A 4 -26.92 -34.81 -2.99
CA PRO A 4 -26.27 -33.52 -2.78
C PRO A 4 -24.75 -33.71 -2.85
N MET A 5 -24.11 -33.13 -3.88
CA MET A 5 -22.65 -33.05 -3.97
C MET A 5 -22.13 -31.93 -3.04
N PRO A 6 -21.07 -32.17 -2.23
CA PRO A 6 -20.49 -31.18 -1.32
C PRO A 6 -19.59 -30.17 -2.07
N LEU A 7 -20.12 -29.52 -3.10
CA LEU A 7 -19.34 -28.58 -3.92
C LEU A 7 -19.10 -27.23 -3.21
N SER A 8 -19.77 -26.94 -2.08
CA SER A 8 -19.75 -25.61 -1.46
C SER A 8 -18.60 -25.39 -0.47
N ALA A 9 -18.22 -26.40 0.32
CA ALA A 9 -17.24 -26.23 1.39
C ALA A 9 -15.80 -26.06 0.85
N ALA A 10 -15.45 -26.82 -0.18
CA ALA A 10 -14.13 -26.75 -0.80
C ALA A 10 -13.90 -25.41 -1.53
N LEU A 11 -14.94 -24.85 -2.16
CA LEU A 11 -14.86 -23.59 -2.90
C LEU A 11 -14.70 -22.38 -1.96
N LEU A 12 -15.41 -22.38 -0.84
CA LEU A 12 -15.30 -21.33 0.20
C LEU A 12 -13.90 -21.30 0.83
N GLY A 13 -13.31 -22.48 1.10
CA GLY A 13 -11.95 -22.58 1.62
C GLY A 13 -10.89 -21.99 0.69
N ALA A 14 -11.02 -22.22 -0.63
CA ALA A 14 -10.08 -21.70 -1.62
C ALA A 14 -10.14 -20.17 -1.76
N ILE A 15 -11.34 -19.57 -1.67
CA ILE A 15 -11.52 -18.10 -1.74
C ILE A 15 -10.94 -17.41 -0.50
N ALA A 16 -11.11 -18.00 0.68
CA ALA A 16 -10.56 -17.45 1.93
C ALA A 16 -9.03 -17.41 1.93
N ILE A 17 -8.38 -18.48 1.43
CA ILE A 17 -6.91 -18.55 1.31
C ILE A 17 -6.38 -17.55 0.27
N SER A 18 -7.10 -17.39 -0.85
CA SER A 18 -6.78 -16.41 -1.89
C SER A 18 -6.79 -14.96 -1.36
N CYS A 19 -7.77 -14.61 -0.53
CA CYS A 19 -7.89 -13.26 0.02
C CYS A 19 -6.77 -12.93 1.04
N LEU A 20 -6.34 -13.92 1.83
CA LEU A 20 -5.24 -13.77 2.79
C LEU A 20 -3.87 -13.53 2.11
N LEU A 21 -3.66 -14.06 0.90
CA LEU A 21 -2.41 -13.90 0.15
C LEU A 21 -2.25 -12.50 -0.49
N VAL A 22 -3.34 -11.78 -0.75
CA VAL A 22 -3.31 -10.44 -1.37
C VAL A 22 -3.01 -9.34 -0.35
N VAL A 23 -3.27 -9.58 0.94
CA VAL A 23 -3.15 -8.56 2.00
C VAL A 23 -1.70 -8.30 2.43
N THR A 24 -0.75 -9.18 2.11
CA THR A 24 0.63 -9.08 2.62
C THR A 24 1.55 -8.14 1.84
N ALA A 25 1.07 -7.47 0.79
CA ALA A 25 1.90 -6.64 -0.09
C ALA A 25 1.51 -5.16 -0.14
N VAL A 26 0.84 -4.62 0.89
CA VAL A 26 0.70 -3.16 1.02
C VAL A 26 2.02 -2.61 1.56
N ALA A 27 2.89 -2.16 0.66
CA ALA A 27 4.07 -1.39 1.04
C ALA A 27 3.62 -0.15 1.82
N ALA A 28 3.85 -0.15 3.14
CA ALA A 28 3.52 0.97 4.00
C ALA A 28 4.27 2.21 3.49
N THR A 29 3.51 3.18 2.97
CA THR A 29 4.05 4.40 2.38
C THR A 29 3.61 5.58 3.24
N ALA A 30 4.55 6.21 3.93
CA ALA A 30 4.32 7.45 4.66
C ALA A 30 4.70 8.64 3.77
N ARG A 31 3.82 9.64 3.68
CA ARG A 31 4.07 10.88 2.90
C ARG A 31 3.96 12.11 3.79
N ALA A 32 4.87 13.06 3.60
CA ALA A 32 4.89 14.34 4.30
C ALA A 32 5.04 15.50 3.31
N ALA A 33 4.28 16.58 3.51
CA ALA A 33 4.45 17.80 2.75
C ALA A 33 5.58 18.64 3.37
N LEU A 34 6.53 19.09 2.55
CA LEU A 34 7.58 20.02 2.95
C LEU A 34 7.04 21.45 2.79
N LYS A 35 7.11 22.25 3.84
CA LYS A 35 6.70 23.66 3.85
C LYS A 35 7.86 24.56 4.24
N ASP A 36 7.94 25.75 3.64
CA ASP A 36 8.88 26.79 4.08
C ASP A 36 8.42 27.45 5.40
N ALA A 37 9.23 28.36 5.93
CA ALA A 37 8.92 29.09 7.17
C ALA A 37 7.64 29.95 7.11
N ARG A 38 7.13 30.23 5.90
CA ARG A 38 5.89 30.96 5.66
C ARG A 38 4.69 30.02 5.48
N GLY A 39 4.90 28.71 5.58
CA GLY A 39 3.89 27.68 5.38
C GLY A 39 3.63 27.32 3.91
N VAL A 40 4.41 27.86 2.97
CA VAL A 40 4.28 27.58 1.53
C VAL A 40 4.80 26.18 1.24
N ARG A 41 4.03 25.35 0.53
CA ARG A 41 4.49 24.01 0.14
C ARG A 41 5.64 24.12 -0.86
N VAL A 42 6.82 23.65 -0.46
CA VAL A 42 8.04 23.65 -1.27
C VAL A 42 8.42 22.27 -1.80
N GLY A 43 7.70 21.22 -1.39
CA GLY A 43 8.01 19.87 -1.84
C GLY A 43 7.23 18.80 -1.10
N GLU A 44 7.63 17.56 -1.33
CA GLU A 44 7.07 16.37 -0.68
C GLU A 44 8.19 15.39 -0.32
N ALA A 45 8.05 14.70 0.80
CA ALA A 45 8.90 13.61 1.23
C ALA A 45 8.06 12.33 1.34
N SER A 46 8.66 11.19 0.98
CA SER A 46 8.04 9.87 1.04
C SER A 46 9.00 8.89 1.68
N LEU A 47 8.48 8.06 2.57
CA LEU A 47 9.12 6.85 3.07
C LEU A 47 8.31 5.66 2.57
N GLN A 48 9.00 4.70 1.98
CA GLN A 48 8.39 3.48 1.49
C GLN A 48 9.13 2.29 2.09
N ASP A 49 8.41 1.47 2.85
CA ASP A 49 8.95 0.20 3.30
C ASP A 49 9.10 -0.74 2.11
N THR A 50 10.31 -1.28 1.96
CA THR A 50 10.68 -2.27 0.94
C THR A 50 11.27 -3.50 1.62
N PRO A 51 11.31 -4.67 0.96
CA PRO A 51 11.93 -5.87 1.51
C PRO A 51 13.40 -5.68 1.92
N ASP A 52 14.10 -4.76 1.24
CA ASP A 52 15.52 -4.45 1.46
C ASP A 52 15.76 -3.33 2.48
N GLY A 53 14.70 -2.75 3.06
CA GLY A 53 14.76 -1.63 4.00
C GLY A 53 13.82 -0.48 3.66
N VAL A 54 14.07 0.71 4.21
CA VAL A 54 13.21 1.89 3.99
C VAL A 54 13.77 2.77 2.88
N LYS A 55 13.03 2.93 1.78
CA LYS A 55 13.36 3.89 0.73
C LYS A 55 12.87 5.27 1.13
N VAL A 56 13.79 6.22 1.27
CA VAL A 56 13.49 7.63 1.53
C VAL A 56 13.63 8.42 0.24
N SER A 57 12.67 9.28 -0.06
CA SER A 57 12.70 10.16 -1.25
C SER A 57 12.14 11.52 -0.91
N ALA A 58 12.78 12.58 -1.42
CA ALA A 58 12.32 13.95 -1.26
C ALA A 58 12.36 14.65 -2.61
N THR A 59 11.25 15.30 -2.96
CA THR A 59 11.10 16.06 -4.19
C THR A 59 10.82 17.51 -3.83
N LEU A 60 11.75 18.39 -4.19
CA LEU A 60 11.59 19.83 -4.07
C LEU A 60 10.89 20.35 -5.32
N ARG A 61 9.85 21.16 -5.15
CA ARG A 61 9.28 21.93 -6.25
C ARG A 61 10.16 23.16 -6.44
N ALA A 62 10.71 23.31 -7.65
CA ALA A 62 11.30 24.57 -8.06
C ALA A 62 10.20 25.64 -8.00
N THR A 63 10.28 26.50 -6.99
CA THR A 63 9.46 27.71 -6.95
C THR A 63 10.26 28.72 -7.75
N ALA A 64 9.76 29.16 -8.91
CA ALA A 64 10.37 30.27 -9.63
C ALA A 64 10.16 31.52 -8.77
N TRP A 65 11.26 32.14 -8.33
CA TRP A 65 11.28 33.44 -7.65
C TRP A 65 11.52 34.52 -8.69
#